data_AF-A0A7V0JRY8-F1
#
_entry.id   AF-A0A7V0JRY8-F1
#
_cell.length_a   1.000
_cell.length_b   1.000
_cell.length_c   1.000
_cell.angle_alpha   90.00
_cell.angle_beta   90.00
_cell.angle_gamma   90.00
#
_symmetry.space_group_name_H-M   'P 1'
#
loop_
_entity.id
_entity.type
_entity.pdbx_description
1 polymer ?
#
loop_
_entity_poly.entity_id
_entity_poly.type
_entity_poly.pdbx_seq_one_letter_code
_entity_poly.pdbx_strand_id
1 'polypeptide(L)'
;MDSLASIRDMVSTCIQCGTCTGSCPNAFAMDLTPRQLWYNVLRGEKETIFHSKTFSLCSVCYYCTLRCPRGLPITDAMSALKQIAAKENLAPYKKSIRFYKSFMESVCRHGRVREMELMTLYFISMKSPFLPLQFAPLGMKLMGKGKISFEIPSKGNGALKAIFRKVEELEQS
;
A
#
# COMPACT_ATOMS: atom_id res chain seq x y z
N MET A 1 18.00 10.10 10.49
CA MET A 1 18.31 9.65 9.12
C MET A 1 17.17 10.10 8.21
N ASP A 2 17.50 10.74 7.09
CA ASP A 2 16.50 11.19 6.11
C ASP A 2 15.87 9.97 5.43
N SER A 3 14.61 9.65 5.77
CA SER A 3 13.91 8.50 5.19
C SER A 3 13.68 8.66 3.68
N LEU A 4 13.82 9.86 3.12
CA LEU A 4 13.66 10.13 1.70
C LEU A 4 14.96 10.04 0.90
N ALA A 5 16.14 9.95 1.53
CA ALA A 5 17.43 10.04 0.83
C ALA A 5 17.54 9.02 -0.32
N SER A 6 17.28 7.74 -0.04
CA SER A 6 17.29 6.68 -1.06
C SER A 6 16.31 6.95 -2.21
N ILE A 7 15.12 7.48 -1.91
CA ILE A 7 14.10 7.80 -2.93
C ILE A 7 14.55 8.99 -3.78
N ARG A 8 15.18 9.99 -3.17
CA ARG A 8 15.74 11.14 -3.89
C ARG A 8 16.84 10.71 -4.84
N ASP A 9 17.70 9.77 -4.44
CA ASP A 9 18.74 9.23 -5.32
C ASP A 9 18.14 8.52 -6.54
N MET A 10 17.10 7.70 -6.33
CA MET A 10 16.37 7.02 -7.41
C MET A 10 15.81 7.97 -8.47
N VAL A 11 15.40 9.19 -8.07
CA VAL A 11 14.76 10.16 -8.98
C VAL A 11 15.60 11.42 -9.23
N SER A 12 16.86 11.44 -8.79
CA SER A 12 17.74 12.60 -8.77
C SER A 12 17.94 13.25 -10.16
N THR A 13 17.93 12.44 -11.22
CA THR A 13 18.09 12.93 -12.61
C THR A 13 16.77 13.26 -13.32
N CYS A 14 15.68 13.42 -12.56
CA CYS A 14 14.38 13.81 -13.09
C CYS A 14 14.39 15.22 -13.67
N ILE A 15 14.02 15.33 -14.93
CA ILE A 15 13.95 16.60 -15.69
C ILE A 15 12.54 17.25 -15.66
N GLN A 16 11.63 16.76 -14.83
CA GLN A 16 10.28 17.30 -14.68
C GLN A 16 9.44 17.38 -15.98
N CYS A 17 9.67 16.46 -16.93
CA CYS A 17 9.00 16.43 -18.24
C CYS A 17 7.48 16.11 -18.18
N GLY A 18 7.00 15.48 -17.12
CA GLY A 18 5.57 15.19 -16.94
C GLY A 18 5.03 13.94 -17.66
N THR A 19 5.86 13.16 -18.36
CA THR A 19 5.43 11.90 -19.01
C THR A 19 4.75 10.93 -18.04
N CYS A 20 5.21 10.89 -16.78
CA CYS A 20 4.60 10.08 -15.73
C CYS A 20 3.17 10.53 -15.39
N THR A 21 2.88 11.83 -15.42
CA THR A 21 1.53 12.37 -15.21
C THR A 21 0.62 11.99 -16.37
N GLY A 22 1.05 12.22 -17.61
CA GLY A 22 0.24 11.86 -18.79
C GLY A 22 0.02 10.36 -18.96
N SER A 23 0.91 9.53 -18.42
CA SER A 23 0.78 8.06 -18.47
C SER A 23 -0.03 7.47 -17.31
N CYS A 24 -0.30 8.24 -16.26
CA CYS A 24 -0.93 7.71 -15.06
C CYS A 24 -2.45 7.62 -15.24
N PRO A 25 -3.05 6.41 -15.20
CA PRO A 25 -4.51 6.27 -15.33
C PRO A 25 -5.25 6.88 -14.14
N ASN A 26 -4.59 6.99 -12.98
CA ASN A 26 -5.20 7.49 -11.75
C ASN A 26 -4.97 9.00 -11.54
N ALA A 27 -4.33 9.70 -12.48
CA ALA A 27 -3.95 11.11 -12.30
C ALA A 27 -5.15 12.01 -11.96
N PHE A 28 -6.32 11.73 -12.53
CA PHE A 28 -7.56 12.48 -12.30
C PHE A 28 -8.07 12.41 -10.85
N ALA A 29 -7.68 11.38 -10.09
CA ALA A 29 -8.09 11.16 -8.71
C ALA A 29 -7.01 11.58 -7.70
N MET A 30 -5.83 11.99 -8.16
CA MET A 30 -4.72 12.40 -7.32
C MET A 30 -4.82 13.89 -7.00
N ASP A 31 -4.46 14.26 -5.77
CA ASP A 31 -4.38 15.64 -5.30
C ASP A 31 -3.12 16.36 -5.81
N LEU A 32 -2.03 15.60 -6.03
CA LEU A 32 -0.86 16.04 -6.78
C LEU A 32 -0.67 15.13 -7.98
N THR A 33 -0.32 15.71 -9.13
CA THR A 33 0.12 14.86 -10.24
C THR A 33 1.43 14.15 -9.88
N PRO A 34 1.74 12.97 -10.47
CA PRO A 34 3.02 12.29 -10.23
C PRO A 34 4.24 13.21 -10.40
N ARG A 35 4.24 14.08 -11.42
CA ARG A 35 5.28 15.10 -11.61
C ARG A 35 5.44 16.03 -10.40
N GLN A 36 4.34 16.59 -9.90
CA GLN A 36 4.35 17.47 -8.72
C GLN A 36 4.84 16.74 -7.47
N LEU A 37 4.45 15.48 -7.29
CA LEU A 37 4.97 14.67 -6.18
C LEU A 37 6.51 14.53 -6.27
N TRP A 38 7.05 14.22 -7.45
CA TRP A 38 8.51 14.11 -7.63
C TRP A 38 9.25 15.42 -7.42
N TYR A 39 8.66 16.54 -7.81
CA TYR A 39 9.19 17.86 -7.50
C TYR A 39 9.35 18.05 -5.97
N ASN A 40 8.33 17.67 -5.19
CA ASN A 40 8.38 17.75 -3.72
C ASN A 40 9.39 16.75 -3.11
N VAL A 41 9.50 15.54 -3.68
CA VAL A 41 10.51 14.55 -3.27
C VAL A 41 11.92 15.11 -3.43
N LEU A 42 12.25 15.69 -4.60
CA LEU A 42 13.57 16.26 -4.85
C LEU A 42 13.94 17.41 -3.90
N ARG A 43 12.93 18.16 -3.46
CA ARG A 43 13.06 19.26 -2.49
C ARG A 43 13.04 18.80 -1.03
N GLY A 44 12.79 17.51 -0.78
CA GLY A 44 12.69 16.96 0.57
C GLY A 44 11.45 17.45 1.34
N GLU A 45 10.39 17.87 0.65
CA GLU A 45 9.16 18.38 1.29
C GLU A 45 8.29 17.23 1.84
N LYS A 46 8.76 16.61 2.93
CA LYS A 46 8.18 15.42 3.53
C LYS A 46 6.70 15.58 3.88
N GLU A 47 6.32 16.69 4.49
CA GLU A 47 4.93 16.97 4.89
C GLU A 47 3.99 17.00 3.68
N THR A 48 4.38 17.70 2.61
CA THR A 48 3.60 17.79 1.36
C THR A 48 3.41 16.41 0.73
N ILE A 49 4.48 15.60 0.69
CA ILE A 49 4.46 14.25 0.10
C ILE A 49 3.51 13.33 0.86
N PHE A 50 3.60 13.32 2.19
CA PHE A 50 2.86 12.37 3.01
C PHE A 50 1.44 12.82 3.37
N HIS A 51 1.13 14.11 3.30
CA HIS A 51 -0.27 14.57 3.29
C HIS A 51 -0.98 14.24 1.97
N SER A 52 -0.23 14.02 0.89
CA SER A 52 -0.78 13.74 -0.43
C SER A 52 -1.25 12.29 -0.60
N LYS A 53 -2.43 12.10 -1.20
CA LYS A 53 -2.97 10.78 -1.54
C LYS A 53 -2.27 10.15 -2.75
N THR A 54 -1.53 10.94 -3.52
CA THR A 54 -0.87 10.54 -4.78
C THR A 54 -0.12 9.22 -4.69
N PHE A 55 0.82 9.07 -3.75
CA PHE A 55 1.60 7.84 -3.64
C PHE A 55 0.71 6.65 -3.24
N SER A 56 -0.30 6.88 -2.39
CA SER A 56 -1.24 5.84 -1.96
C SER A 56 -2.14 5.35 -3.10
N LEU A 57 -2.52 6.24 -4.02
CA LEU A 57 -3.36 5.96 -5.19
C LEU A 57 -2.58 5.35 -6.37
N CYS A 58 -1.26 5.27 -6.28
CA CYS A 58 -0.45 4.59 -7.29
C CYS A 58 -0.85 3.10 -7.38
N SER A 59 -1.24 2.62 -8.57
CA SER A 59 -1.58 1.21 -8.81
C SER A 59 -0.37 0.31 -9.08
N VAL A 60 0.84 0.86 -9.10
CA VAL A 60 2.08 0.12 -9.40
C VAL A 60 2.00 -0.56 -10.78
N CYS A 61 1.41 0.12 -11.76
CA CYS A 61 1.18 -0.42 -13.11
C CYS A 61 2.38 -0.29 -14.07
N TYR A 62 3.52 0.25 -13.61
CA TYR A 62 4.77 0.39 -14.37
C TYR A 62 4.79 1.30 -15.61
N TYR A 63 3.66 1.80 -16.10
CA TYR A 63 3.62 2.70 -17.28
C TYR A 63 4.55 3.90 -17.19
N CYS A 64 4.60 4.56 -16.02
CA CYS A 64 5.45 5.73 -15.82
C CYS A 64 6.95 5.39 -15.83
N THR A 65 7.35 4.23 -15.31
CA THR A 65 8.74 3.75 -15.37
C THR A 65 9.12 3.48 -16.83
N LEU A 66 8.28 2.73 -17.56
CA LEU A 66 8.57 2.31 -18.94
C LEU A 66 8.65 3.49 -19.92
N ARG A 67 7.86 4.55 -19.69
CA ARG A 67 7.81 5.72 -20.57
C ARG A 67 8.72 6.86 -20.11
N CYS A 68 9.46 6.70 -19.01
CA CYS A 68 10.34 7.75 -18.52
C CYS A 68 11.51 7.94 -19.51
N PRO A 69 11.70 9.13 -20.11
CA PRO A 69 12.83 9.36 -21.02
C PRO A 69 14.19 9.35 -20.31
N ARG A 70 14.18 9.43 -18.98
CA ARG A 70 15.37 9.34 -18.12
C ARG A 70 15.59 7.93 -17.55
N GLY A 71 14.71 6.97 -17.83
CA GLY A 71 14.81 5.60 -17.32
C GLY A 71 14.69 5.49 -15.80
N LEU A 72 13.99 6.42 -15.14
CA LEU A 72 13.89 6.43 -13.68
C LEU A 72 13.00 5.29 -13.16
N PRO A 73 13.36 4.63 -12.04
CA PRO A 73 12.55 3.60 -11.39
C PRO A 73 11.38 4.21 -10.58
N ILE A 74 10.52 4.96 -11.26
CA ILE A 74 9.42 5.75 -10.67
C ILE A 74 8.45 4.88 -9.86
N THR A 75 8.15 3.68 -10.35
CA THR A 75 7.25 2.72 -9.70
C THR A 75 7.84 2.20 -8.38
N ASP A 76 9.14 1.92 -8.35
CA ASP A 76 9.81 1.43 -7.15
C ASP A 76 9.95 2.56 -6.12
N ALA A 77 10.24 3.78 -6.58
CA ALA A 77 10.24 4.98 -5.74
C ALA A 77 8.85 5.24 -5.10
N MET A 78 7.75 5.02 -5.83
CA MET A 78 6.39 5.10 -5.26
C MET A 78 6.15 4.03 -4.20
N SER A 79 6.61 2.81 -4.45
CA SER A 79 6.52 1.71 -3.48
C SER A 79 7.33 2.00 -2.22
N ALA A 80 8.52 2.60 -2.34
CA ALA A 80 9.31 3.05 -1.21
C ALA A 80 8.59 4.13 -0.38
N LEU A 81 7.91 5.10 -1.03
CA LEU A 81 7.06 6.07 -0.30
C LEU A 81 5.95 5.37 0.49
N LYS A 82 5.27 4.37 -0.10
CA LYS A 82 4.26 3.57 0.61
C LYS A 82 4.84 2.84 1.82
N GLN A 83 6.02 2.27 1.68
CA GLN A 83 6.71 1.58 2.78
C GLN A 83 7.08 2.53 3.91
N ILE A 84 7.57 3.74 3.60
CA ILE A 84 7.85 4.76 4.62
C ILE A 84 6.57 5.13 5.36
N ALA A 85 5.48 5.42 4.63
CA ALA A 85 4.20 5.75 5.25
C ALA A 85 3.68 4.63 6.17
N ALA A 86 3.91 3.36 5.79
CA ALA A 86 3.55 2.20 6.60
C ALA A 86 4.45 2.04 7.84
N LYS A 87 5.77 2.21 7.70
CA LYS A 87 6.76 2.15 8.79
C LYS A 87 6.54 3.27 9.82
N GLU A 88 6.28 4.49 9.34
CA GLU A 88 6.01 5.67 10.18
C GLU A 88 4.55 5.69 10.73
N ASN A 89 3.71 4.73 10.32
CA ASN A 89 2.33 4.56 10.80
C ASN A 89 1.48 5.85 10.72
N LEU A 90 1.61 6.56 9.60
CA LEU A 90 1.04 7.88 9.39
C LEU A 90 -0.49 7.88 9.55
N ALA A 91 -1.01 8.84 10.31
CA ALA A 91 -2.42 8.90 10.68
C ALA A 91 -3.41 8.84 9.50
N PRO A 92 -3.19 9.56 8.37
CA PRO A 92 -4.10 9.51 7.23
C PRO A 92 -4.27 8.10 6.62
N TYR A 93 -3.25 7.24 6.76
CA TYR A 93 -3.20 5.91 6.14
C TYR A 93 -3.38 4.77 7.15
N LYS A 94 -3.71 5.06 8.42
CA LYS A 94 -3.87 4.01 9.45
C LYS A 94 -4.86 2.92 9.05
N LYS A 95 -5.96 3.27 8.37
CA LYS A 95 -6.95 2.29 7.91
C LYS A 95 -6.37 1.33 6.87
N SER A 96 -5.71 1.86 5.84
CA SER A 96 -5.10 1.04 4.79
C SER A 96 -3.94 0.21 5.34
N ILE A 97 -3.08 0.80 6.19
CA ILE A 97 -1.98 0.09 6.84
C ILE A 97 -2.50 -1.10 7.67
N ARG A 98 -3.54 -0.90 8.48
CA ARG A 98 -4.17 -1.97 9.27
C ARG A 98 -4.79 -3.06 8.41
N PHE A 99 -5.45 -2.66 7.32
CA PHE A 99 -6.02 -3.59 6.35
C PHE A 99 -4.92 -4.48 5.74
N TYR A 100 -3.85 -3.87 5.22
CA TYR A 100 -2.72 -4.62 4.63
C TYR A 100 -2.03 -5.52 5.65
N LYS A 101 -1.86 -5.08 6.92
CA LYS A 101 -1.33 -5.94 7.98
C LYS A 101 -2.21 -7.18 8.21
N SER A 102 -3.52 -6.99 8.30
CA SER A 102 -4.48 -8.10 8.47
C SER A 102 -4.49 -9.03 7.26
N PHE A 103 -4.35 -8.47 6.05
CA PHE A 103 -4.24 -9.21 4.80
C PHE A 103 -2.99 -10.09 4.78
N MET A 104 -1.83 -9.51 5.06
CA MET A 104 -0.55 -10.23 5.08
C MET A 104 -0.52 -11.29 6.19
N GLU A 105 -1.16 -11.03 7.34
CA GLU A 105 -1.30 -12.01 8.42
C GLU A 105 -2.12 -13.22 7.99
N SER A 106 -3.24 -13.01 7.26
CA SER A 106 -4.05 -14.09 6.69
C SER A 106 -3.24 -14.94 5.70
N VAL A 107 -2.52 -14.29 4.78
CA VAL A 107 -1.67 -14.95 3.78
C VAL A 107 -0.54 -15.73 4.46
N CYS A 108 0.17 -15.13 5.42
CA CYS A 108 1.27 -15.79 6.13
C CYS A 108 0.80 -17.03 6.91
N ARG A 109 -0.39 -16.98 7.51
CA ARG A 109 -0.97 -18.13 8.25
C ARG A 109 -1.41 -19.26 7.34
N HIS A 110 -2.14 -18.93 6.27
CA HIS A 110 -2.94 -19.91 5.51
C HIS A 110 -2.45 -20.17 4.08
N GLY A 111 -1.50 -19.39 3.58
CA GLY A 111 -1.07 -19.43 2.18
C GLY A 111 -2.06 -18.79 1.20
N ARG A 112 -3.22 -18.33 1.69
CA ARG A 112 -4.28 -17.68 0.92
C ARG A 112 -5.04 -16.72 1.83
N VAL A 113 -5.81 -15.81 1.23
CA VAL A 113 -6.72 -14.95 1.97
C VAL A 113 -7.95 -15.75 2.38
N ARG A 114 -8.33 -15.65 3.64
CA ARG A 114 -9.63 -16.10 4.15
C ARG A 114 -10.47 -14.87 4.45
N GLU A 115 -11.48 -14.60 3.63
CA GLU A 115 -12.19 -13.32 3.60
C GLU A 115 -12.84 -12.98 4.94
N MET A 116 -13.50 -13.94 5.59
CA MET A 116 -14.16 -13.73 6.88
C MET A 116 -13.14 -13.49 8.01
N GLU A 117 -12.04 -14.24 8.05
CA GLU A 117 -10.96 -14.03 9.01
C GLU A 117 -10.30 -12.67 8.79
N LEU A 118 -9.98 -12.31 7.54
CA LEU A 118 -9.40 -11.02 7.18
C LEU A 118 -10.28 -9.87 7.65
N MET A 119 -11.59 -9.90 7.33
CA MET A 119 -12.52 -8.85 7.75
C MET A 119 -12.62 -8.78 9.28
N THR A 120 -12.68 -9.93 9.96
CA THR A 120 -12.76 -9.99 11.43
C THR A 120 -11.51 -9.38 12.08
N LEU A 121 -10.31 -9.80 11.66
CA LEU A 121 -9.05 -9.26 12.16
C LEU A 121 -8.92 -7.76 11.85
N TYR A 122 -9.31 -7.34 10.64
CA TYR A 122 -9.31 -5.93 10.27
C TYR A 122 -10.24 -5.10 11.18
N PHE A 123 -11.49 -5.53 11.38
CA PHE A 123 -12.43 -4.81 12.24
C PHE A 123 -12.01 -4.79 13.71
N ILE A 124 -11.43 -5.87 14.23
CA ILE A 124 -10.84 -5.91 15.58
C ILE A 124 -9.67 -4.91 15.67
N SER A 125 -8.78 -4.89 14.67
CA SER A 125 -7.64 -3.96 14.62
C SER A 125 -8.07 -2.48 14.56
N MET A 126 -9.27 -2.23 14.05
CA MET A 126 -9.85 -0.89 13.93
C MET A 126 -10.35 -0.33 15.27
N LYS A 127 -10.55 -1.17 16.29
CA LYS A 127 -11.03 -0.78 17.64
C LYS A 127 -12.32 0.03 17.64
N SER A 128 -13.21 -0.19 16.67
CA SER A 128 -14.50 0.51 16.58
C SER A 128 -15.62 -0.51 16.41
N PRO A 129 -16.52 -0.63 17.39
CA PRO A 129 -17.62 -1.60 17.35
C PRO A 129 -18.69 -1.25 16.31
N PHE A 130 -18.76 0.01 15.85
CA PHE A 130 -19.73 0.46 14.84
C PHE A 130 -19.34 0.10 13.41
N LEU A 131 -18.04 -0.03 13.13
CA LEU A 131 -17.50 -0.33 11.80
C LEU A 131 -17.96 -1.69 11.22
N PRO A 132 -18.07 -2.78 12.00
CA PRO A 132 -18.70 -4.01 11.52
C PRO A 132 -20.17 -3.85 11.12
N LEU A 133 -20.95 -3.10 11.91
CA LEU A 133 -22.38 -2.94 11.72
C LEU A 133 -22.71 -2.27 10.37
N GLN A 134 -21.96 -1.24 9.97
CA GLN A 134 -22.13 -0.60 8.65
C GLN A 134 -21.84 -1.54 7.47
N PHE A 135 -20.98 -2.55 7.64
CA PHE A 135 -20.64 -3.51 6.58
C PHE A 135 -21.49 -4.77 6.62
N ALA A 136 -22.31 -4.98 7.65
CA ALA A 136 -23.15 -6.17 7.81
C ALA A 136 -24.13 -6.41 6.65
N PRO A 137 -24.83 -5.40 6.08
CA PRO A 137 -25.73 -5.62 4.94
C PRO A 137 -24.99 -6.13 3.69
N LEU A 138 -23.79 -5.59 3.43
CA LEU A 138 -22.95 -6.05 2.33
C LEU A 138 -22.44 -7.48 2.59
N GLY A 139 -21.99 -7.76 3.81
CA GLY A 139 -21.56 -9.09 4.23
C GLY A 139 -22.65 -10.14 4.02
N MET A 140 -23.87 -9.89 4.48
CA MET A 140 -25.03 -10.77 4.30
C MET A 140 -25.32 -11.03 2.80
N LYS A 141 -25.25 -9.99 1.96
CA LYS A 141 -25.46 -10.11 0.51
C LYS A 141 -24.37 -10.94 -0.17
N LEU A 142 -23.13 -10.84 0.28
CA LEU A 142 -22.01 -11.61 -0.27
C LEU A 142 -22.06 -13.07 0.20
N MET A 143 -22.41 -13.32 1.47
CA MET A 143 -22.62 -14.66 2.03
C MET A 143 -23.79 -15.37 1.34
N GLY A 144 -24.92 -14.69 1.13
CA GLY A 144 -26.07 -15.24 0.40
C GLY A 144 -25.76 -15.58 -1.07
N LYS A 145 -24.70 -15.00 -1.65
CA LYS A 145 -24.19 -15.34 -2.98
C LYS A 145 -23.03 -16.34 -2.96
N GLY A 146 -22.68 -16.90 -1.80
CA GLY A 146 -21.54 -17.82 -1.65
C GLY A 146 -20.16 -17.19 -1.93
N LYS A 147 -20.05 -15.85 -1.91
CA LYS A 147 -18.78 -15.14 -2.16
C LYS A 147 -17.91 -14.99 -0.91
N ILE A 148 -18.50 -15.21 0.26
CA ILE A 148 -17.81 -15.23 1.55
C ILE A 148 -18.28 -16.48 2.28
N SER A 149 -17.34 -17.37 2.58
CA SER A 149 -17.60 -18.54 3.40
C SER A 149 -17.69 -18.17 4.88
N PHE A 150 -18.62 -18.78 5.59
CA PHE A 150 -18.69 -18.65 7.05
C PHE A 150 -17.59 -19.52 7.66
N GLU A 151 -16.52 -18.88 8.13
CA GLU A 151 -15.32 -19.57 8.59
C GLU A 151 -14.82 -18.93 9.89
N ILE A 152 -14.69 -19.75 10.94
CA ILE A 152 -14.11 -19.31 12.22
C ILE A 152 -12.59 -19.13 12.02
N PRO A 153 -11.98 -18.05 12.55
CA PRO A 153 -10.53 -17.88 12.53
C PRO A 153 -9.85 -19.11 13.11
N SER A 154 -8.94 -19.73 12.36
CA SER A 154 -8.25 -20.95 12.76
C SER A 154 -6.74 -20.80 12.61
N LYS A 155 -5.99 -21.67 13.28
CA LYS A 155 -4.54 -21.69 13.17
C LYS A 155 -4.18 -22.30 11.81
N GLY A 156 -3.56 -21.49 10.94
CA GLY A 156 -3.12 -21.96 9.63
C GLY A 156 -1.91 -22.91 9.72
N ASN A 157 -1.67 -23.66 8.64
CA ASN A 157 -0.59 -24.64 8.53
C ASN A 157 0.82 -24.00 8.53
N GLY A 158 0.92 -22.67 8.39
CA GLY A 158 2.17 -21.92 8.48
C GLY A 158 3.16 -22.21 7.36
N ALA A 159 2.69 -22.75 6.22
CA ALA A 159 3.53 -23.13 5.09
C ALA A 159 4.42 -21.98 4.57
N LEU A 160 3.93 -20.74 4.61
CA LEU A 160 4.66 -19.56 4.15
C LEU A 160 5.59 -18.94 5.19
N LYS A 161 5.55 -19.35 6.47
CA LYS A 161 6.34 -18.70 7.54
C LYS A 161 7.83 -18.65 7.25
N ALA A 162 8.38 -19.71 6.65
CA ALA A 162 9.80 -19.77 6.29
C ALA A 162 10.18 -18.71 5.25
N ILE A 163 9.32 -18.48 4.25
CA ILE A 163 9.54 -17.46 3.21
C ILE A 163 9.49 -16.06 3.83
N PHE A 164 8.49 -15.78 4.66
CA PHE A 164 8.37 -14.49 5.34
C PHE A 164 9.57 -14.19 6.22
N ARG A 165 10.01 -15.17 7.03
CA ARG A 165 11.23 -15.02 7.85
C ARG A 165 12.46 -14.72 6.99
N LYS A 166 12.58 -15.39 5.84
CA LYS A 166 13.72 -15.15 4.94
C LYS A 166 13.71 -13.75 4.34
N VAL A 167 12.53 -13.23 3.99
CA VAL A 167 12.39 -11.85 3.50
C VAL A 167 12.74 -10.85 4.61
N GLU A 168 12.29 -11.07 5.84
CA GLU A 168 12.65 -10.22 6.98
C GLU A 168 14.17 -10.19 7.23
N GLU A 169 14.86 -11.32 7.08
CA GLU A 169 16.33 -11.38 7.15
C GLU A 169 17.00 -10.53 6.04
N LEU A 170 16.47 -10.56 4.82
CA LEU A 170 17.02 -9.81 3.68
C LEU A 170 16.75 -8.30 3.76
N GLU A 171 15.64 -7.89 4.39
CA GLU A 171 15.33 -6.47 4.61
C GLU A 171 16.18 -5.84 5.74
N GLN A 172 16.78 -6.67 6.61
CA GLN A 172 17.64 -6.25 7.72
C GLN A 172 19.13 -6.24 7.37
N SER A 173 19.53 -6.95 6.31
CA SER A 173 20.90 -6.97 5.77
C SER A 173 21.17 -5.80 4.82
#